data_AF-A0A536W479-F1
#
_entry.id   AF-A0A536W479-F1
#
_cell.length_a   1.000
_cell.length_b   1.000
_cell.length_c   1.000
_cell.angle_alpha   90.00
_cell.angle_beta   90.00
_cell.angle_gamma   90.00
#
_symmetry.space_group_name_H-M   'P 1'
#
loop_
_entity.id
_entity.type
_entity.pdbx_description
1 polymer ?
#
loop_
_entity_poly.entity_id
_entity_poly.type
_entity_poly.pdbx_seq_one_letter_code
_entity_poly.pdbx_strand_id
1 'polypeptide(L)' 'MNRQDLGQVVTPTSLVSEVREFRAAIANPRRSADEIRHAYGLIVNHAHNLNPHAPGFEWAGVALKEAACLWLDSKAFRGH' A
#
# COMPACT_ATOMS: atom_id res chain seq x y z
N MET A 1 8.88 15.81 20.59
CA MET A 1 8.14 16.51 19.52
C MET A 1 7.68 15.49 18.50
N ASN A 2 6.38 15.44 18.24
CA ASN A 2 5.69 14.44 17.44
C ASN A 2 5.65 14.89 15.97
N ARG A 3 6.22 14.12 15.04
CA ARG A 3 6.41 14.46 13.62
C ARG A 3 5.24 14.01 12.72
N GLN A 4 4.08 13.75 13.31
CA GLN A 4 2.97 13.03 12.67
C GLN A 4 1.88 13.91 12.03
N ASP A 5 2.09 15.22 11.89
CA ASP A 5 1.08 16.13 11.33
C ASP A 5 1.71 17.13 10.34
N LEU A 6 2.41 16.60 9.34
CA LEU A 6 2.58 17.31 8.08
C LEU A 6 1.79 16.48 7.10
N GLY A 7 0.67 17.02 6.59
CA GLY A 7 -0.13 16.41 5.54
C GLY A 7 0.80 15.95 4.43
N GLN A 8 1.18 14.68 4.48
CA GLN A 8 2.11 14.09 3.54
C GLN A 8 1.32 14.02 2.26
N VAL A 9 1.59 14.97 1.36
CA VAL A 9 0.96 15.02 0.04
C VAL A 9 1.24 13.66 -0.60
N VAL A 10 0.23 12.80 -0.63
CA VAL A 10 0.35 11.49 -1.25
C VAL A 10 0.48 11.78 -2.74
N THR A 11 1.63 11.40 -3.29
CA THR A 11 1.90 11.50 -4.71
C THR A 11 1.78 10.12 -5.33
N PRO A 12 1.50 10.02 -6.64
CA PRO A 12 1.50 8.73 -7.29
C PRO A 12 2.80 7.94 -7.07
N THR A 13 3.95 8.63 -7.07
CA THR A 13 5.27 8.02 -6.82
C THR A 13 5.44 7.53 -5.38
N SER A 14 4.93 8.24 -4.38
CA SER A 14 4.98 7.77 -2.99
C SER A 14 4.12 6.52 -2.81
N LEU A 15 2.93 6.47 -3.43
CA LEU A 15 2.08 5.27 -3.40
C LEU A 15 2.79 4.05 -4.03
N VAL A 16 3.44 4.22 -5.18
CA VAL A 16 4.21 3.13 -5.81
C VAL A 16 5.31 2.63 -4.88
N SER A 17 5.98 3.52 -4.14
CA SER A 17 7.01 3.15 -3.16
C SER A 17 6.41 2.36 -2.00
N GLU A 18 5.28 2.81 -1.45
CA GLU A 18 4.57 2.11 -0.37
C GLU A 18 4.13 0.70 -0.79
N VAL A 19 3.64 0.53 -2.03
CA VAL A 19 3.28 -0.79 -2.56
C VAL A 19 4.50 -1.72 -2.65
N ARG A 20 5.67 -1.19 -3.01
CA ARG A 20 6.91 -1.99 -3.05
C ARG A 20 7.33 -2.44 -1.64
N GLU A 21 7.18 -1.56 -0.64
CA GLU A 21 7.43 -1.91 0.76
C GLU A 21 6.42 -2.94 1.27
N PHE A 22 5.14 -2.79 0.91
CA PHE A 22 4.10 -3.75 1.23
C PHE A 22 4.38 -5.14 0.64
N ARG A 23 4.84 -5.21 -0.61
CA ARG A 23 5.28 -6.47 -1.22
C ARG A 23 6.41 -7.13 -0.41
N ALA A 24 7.40 -6.36 0.04
CA ALA A 24 8.47 -6.87 0.89
C ALA A 24 7.95 -7.34 2.27
N ALA A 25 6.95 -6.65 2.81
CA ALA A 25 6.30 -7.03 4.06
C ALA A 25 5.52 -8.36 3.94
N ILE A 26 4.78 -8.57 2.85
CA ILE A 26 4.08 -9.84 2.57
C ILE A 26 5.06 -11.00 2.44
N ALA A 27 6.20 -10.78 1.77
CA ALA A 27 7.23 -11.80 1.61
C ALA A 27 7.95 -12.15 2.92
N ASN A 28 7.78 -11.36 3.98
CA ASN A 28 8.40 -11.60 5.28
C ASN A 28 7.50 -12.49 6.16
N PRO A 29 7.91 -13.74 6.47
CA PRO A 29 7.11 -14.65 7.30
C PRO A 29 6.97 -14.19 8.76
N ARG A 30 7.77 -13.22 9.21
CA ARG A 30 7.69 -12.66 10.57
C ARG A 30 6.59 -11.62 10.74
N ARG A 31 5.98 -11.12 9.65
CA ARG A 31 4.91 -10.12 9.72
C ARG A 31 3.56 -10.79 9.99
N SER A 32 2.87 -10.30 11.01
CA SER A 32 1.54 -10.78 11.39
C SER A 32 0.50 -10.44 10.31
N ALA A 33 -0.60 -11.20 10.27
CA ALA A 33 -1.69 -10.92 9.33
C ALA A 33 -2.36 -9.56 9.59
N ASP A 34 -2.38 -9.11 10.84
CA ASP A 34 -2.92 -7.82 11.24
C ASP A 34 -2.07 -6.65 10.72
N GLU A 35 -0.74 -6.74 10.84
CA GLU A 35 0.17 -5.73 10.27
C GLU A 35 0.02 -5.60 8.75
N ILE A 36 -0.11 -6.72 8.03
CA ILE A 36 -0.34 -6.72 6.59
C ILE A 36 -1.70 -6.12 6.26
N ARG A 37 -2.75 -6.46 7.02
CA ARG A 37 -4.09 -5.88 6.84
C ARG A 37 -4.06 -4.36 7.03
N HIS A 38 -3.41 -3.90 8.08
CA HIS A 38 -3.29 -2.49 8.40
C HIS A 38 -2.52 -1.74 7.31
N ALA A 39 -1.37 -2.27 6.88
CA ALA A 39 -0.59 -1.69 5.80
C ALA A 39 -1.38 -1.58 4.48
N TYR A 40 -2.14 -2.63 4.11
CA TYR A 40 -3.00 -2.57 2.94
C TYR A 40 -4.11 -1.52 3.08
N GLY A 41 -4.72 -1.40 4.27
CA GLY A 41 -5.70 -0.36 4.55
C GLY A 41 -5.17 1.07 4.36
N LEU A 42 -3.93 1.32 4.77
CA LEU A 42 -3.25 2.60 4.55
C LEU A 42 -3.02 2.88 3.06
N ILE A 43 -2.56 1.89 2.29
CA ILE A 43 -2.36 2.02 0.83
C ILE A 43 -3.67 2.40 0.13
N VAL A 44 -4.78 1.75 0.49
CA VAL A 44 -6.10 2.07 -0.08
C VAL A 44 -6.54 3.49 0.29
N ASN A 45 -6.34 3.90 1.54
CA ASN A 45 -6.64 5.26 1.99
C ASN A 45 -5.79 6.31 1.25
N HIS A 46 -4.51 6.05 1.06
CA HIS A 46 -3.61 6.94 0.32
C HIS A 46 -3.98 7.01 -1.16
N ALA A 47 -4.30 5.89 -1.79
CA ALA A 47 -4.75 5.85 -3.18
C ALA A 47 -6.05 6.62 -3.41
N HIS A 48 -6.99 6.58 -2.45
CA HIS A 48 -8.24 7.34 -2.51
C HIS A 48 -8.01 8.86 -2.55
N ASN A 49 -6.94 9.34 -1.92
CA ASN A 49 -6.62 10.77 -1.82
C ASN A 49 -5.67 11.26 -2.94
N LEU A 50 -5.34 10.41 -3.92
CA LEU A 50 -4.49 10.80 -5.03
C LEU A 50 -5.21 11.75 -5.98
N ASN A 51 -4.49 12.79 -6.43
CA ASN A 51 -4.97 13.66 -7.50
C ASN A 51 -4.95 12.90 -8.85
N PRO A 52 -6.10 12.71 -9.52
CA PRO A 52 -6.18 12.00 -10.79
C PRO A 52 -5.44 12.69 -11.94
N HIS A 53 -5.17 13.99 -11.81
CA HIS A 53 -4.42 14.77 -12.80
C HIS A 53 -2.91 14.83 -12.50
N ALA A 54 -2.45 14.19 -11.43
CA ALA A 54 -1.03 14.17 -11.11
C ALA A 54 -0.24 13.27 -12.09
N PRO A 55 0.95 13.68 -12.52
CA PRO A 55 1.82 12.83 -13.32
C PRO A 55 2.08 11.50 -12.62
N GLY A 56 1.88 10.39 -13.34
CA GLY A 56 2.09 9.04 -12.82
C GLY A 56 0.92 8.43 -12.08
N PHE A 57 -0.26 9.07 -12.06
CA PHE A 57 -1.48 8.51 -11.47
C PHE A 57 -1.82 7.10 -12.02
N GLU A 58 -1.63 6.88 -13.33
CA GLU A 58 -1.85 5.57 -13.96
C GLU A 58 -0.93 4.49 -13.37
N TRP A 59 0.35 4.81 -13.14
CA TRP A 59 1.31 3.90 -12.51
C TRP A 59 0.96 3.59 -11.06
N ALA A 60 0.42 4.58 -10.33
CA ALA A 60 -0.12 4.36 -8.99
C ALA A 60 -1.34 3.43 -9.01
N GLY A 61 -2.20 3.52 -10.03
CA GLY A 61 -3.30 2.58 -10.25
C GLY A 61 -2.82 1.14 -10.49
N VAL A 62 -1.77 0.97 -11.31
CA VAL A 62 -1.15 -0.35 -11.53
C VAL A 62 -0.58 -0.90 -10.22
N ALA A 63 0.14 -0.09 -9.45
CA ALA A 63 0.69 -0.51 -8.17
C ALA A 63 -0.42 -0.88 -7.17
N LEU A 64 -1.51 -0.13 -7.11
CA LEU A 64 -2.66 -0.46 -6.25
C LEU A 64 -3.27 -1.82 -6.64
N LYS A 65 -3.40 -2.10 -7.94
CA LYS A 65 -3.85 -3.41 -8.43
C LYS A 65 -2.91 -4.53 -7.96
N GLU A 66 -1.59 -4.34 -8.08
CA GLU A 66 -0.61 -5.32 -7.60
C GLU A 66 -0.74 -5.56 -6.09
N ALA A 67 -0.90 -4.50 -5.29
CA ALA A 67 -1.12 -4.62 -3.85
C ALA A 67 -2.39 -5.40 -3.53
N ALA A 68 -3.48 -5.18 -4.29
CA ALA A 68 -4.74 -5.91 -4.11
C ALA A 68 -4.57 -7.41 -4.42
N CYS A 69 -3.89 -7.76 -5.52
CA CYS A 69 -3.58 -9.15 -5.84
C CYS A 69 -2.73 -9.82 -4.75
N LEU A 70 -1.65 -9.17 -4.31
CA LEU A 70 -0.78 -9.68 -3.25
C LEU A 70 -1.54 -9.88 -1.92
N TRP A 71 -2.43 -8.96 -1.58
CA TRP A 71 -3.27 -9.09 -0.39
C TRP A 71 -4.20 -10.30 -0.48
N LEU A 72 -4.87 -10.49 -1.63
CA LEU A 72 -5.75 -11.64 -1.86
C LEU A 72 -4.98 -12.96 -1.81
N ASP A 73 -3.81 -13.03 -2.45
CA ASP A 73 -2.94 -14.21 -2.42
C ASP A 73 -2.46 -14.52 -1.00
N SER A 74 -2.09 -13.49 -0.23
CA SER A 74 -1.66 -13.67 1.17
C SER A 74 -2.76 -14.23 2.07
N LYS A 75 -4.03 -13.88 1.79
CA LYS A 75 -5.18 -14.47 2.50
C LYS A 75 -5.42 -15.92 2.12
N ALA A 76 -5.30 -16.24 0.83
CA ALA A 76 -5.42 -17.62 0.35
C ALA A 76 -4.36 -18.53 1.01
N PHE A 77 -3.15 -18.02 1.21
CA PHE A 77 -2.05 -18.78 1.79
C PHE A 77 -2.11 -18.93 3.33
N ARG A 78 -2.76 -17.98 4.03
CA ARG A 78 -2.82 -17.94 5.51
C ARG A 78 -4.14 -18.44 6.10
N GLY A 79 -5.06 -18.90 5.27
CA GLY A 79 -6.41 -19.37 5.65
C GLY A 79 -6.54 -20.87 5.94
N HIS A 80 -5.45 -21.58 6.24
CA HIS A 80 -5.46 -22.99 6.68
C HIS A 80 -5.34 -23.11 8.20
#